data_AF-A0A8T4JE41-F1
#
_entry.id   AF-A0A8T4JE41-F1
#
_cell.length_a   1.000
_cell.length_b   1.000
_cell.length_c   1.000
_cell.angle_alpha   90.00
_cell.angle_beta   90.00
_cell.angle_gamma   90.00
#
_symmetry.space_group_name_H-M   'P 1'
#
loop_
_entity.id
_entity.type
_entity.pdbx_description
1 polymer ?
#
loop_
_entity_poly.entity_id
_entity_poly.type
_entity_poly.pdbx_seq_one_letter_code
_entity_poly.pdbx_strand_id
1 'polypeptide(L)'
;IEQKGDHEERYALRPTSEAIINDSYAKWIRSWRDLPLKLNQWANIIRWEVQDCKLFLRTREFLWQEGHCVYETEEECHKETLHYLERYRQVSEDLLAIPVWLGRKTEREKFAGAKETYGIEGFMPDGKALQMGTSHDLGQNFAKAFGINFQSRDEKPTLPWQNSWGISTRLIGAVIMTHGDDKGLIIPPRAAKHKVAIVPIIFKGDTTPVKECEKLAKELKEFKPILDAREEYSAGWKFNKYELEGIPLRVEMGPRDIKNDEVVIVRRDTGEKISVKRKGAGKKISALLETMHTDMFAKAKKEASAMILTPKNYEDFKKNIKDRKVNYCAHCGNDACELAIKEETAATTRNIPLGKEAEPKKGFVCIKCGKAAEYMVYFARAY
;
A
#
# COMPACT_ATOMS: atom_id res chain seq x y z
N ILE A 1 20.11 11.60 16.44
CA ILE A 1 20.78 11.05 17.64
C ILE A 1 22.26 11.27 17.40
N GLU A 2 22.89 12.10 18.24
CA GLU A 2 24.31 12.46 18.11
C GLU A 2 25.18 11.31 18.64
N GLN A 3 26.13 10.83 17.84
CA GLN A 3 27.27 10.07 18.35
C GLN A 3 28.46 11.03 18.36
N LYS A 4 28.86 11.49 19.55
CA LYS A 4 30.17 12.10 19.76
C LYS A 4 31.21 10.98 19.75
N GLY A 5 31.71 10.64 18.57
CA GLY A 5 33.05 10.08 18.41
C GLY A 5 34.06 11.23 18.25
N ASP A 6 35.35 10.95 18.35
CA ASP A 6 36.49 11.90 18.28
C ASP A 6 36.63 12.67 16.94
N HIS A 7 35.59 12.74 16.11
CA HIS A 7 35.56 13.45 14.84
C HIS A 7 34.76 14.75 14.99
N GLU A 8 35.37 15.90 14.64
CA GLU A 8 34.73 17.23 14.70
C GLU A 8 33.50 17.37 13.78
N GLU A 9 33.32 16.45 12.83
CA GLU A 9 32.25 16.46 11.84
C GLU A 9 30.98 15.73 12.31
N ARG A 10 29.82 16.33 12.04
CA ARG A 10 28.51 15.76 12.38
C ARG A 10 28.01 14.84 11.26
N TYR A 11 27.66 13.61 11.60
CA TYR A 11 27.02 12.67 10.68
C TYR A 11 25.49 12.70 10.79
N ALA A 12 24.82 12.53 9.65
CA ALA A 12 23.37 12.43 9.58
C ALA A 12 22.93 10.96 9.40
N LEU A 13 21.89 10.57 10.13
CA LEU A 13 21.12 9.37 9.82
C LEU A 13 20.31 9.65 8.55
N ARG A 14 20.28 8.69 7.60
CA ARG A 14 19.62 8.91 6.31
C ARG A 14 18.10 9.14 6.46
N PRO A 15 17.55 10.29 6.04
CA PRO A 15 16.10 10.46 5.89
C PRO A 15 15.59 9.90 4.55
N THR A 16 16.52 9.66 3.63
CA THR A 16 16.40 9.09 2.29
C THR A 16 17.82 8.95 1.71
N SER A 17 18.04 8.21 0.62
CA SER A 17 19.40 7.87 0.16
C SER A 17 19.88 8.59 -1.11
N GLU A 18 19.16 9.59 -1.64
CA GLU A 18 19.52 10.30 -2.87
C GLU A 18 20.95 10.87 -2.79
N ALA A 19 21.33 11.52 -1.69
CA ALA A 19 22.67 12.12 -1.58
C ALA A 19 23.79 11.07 -1.55
N ILE A 20 23.55 9.93 -0.91
CA ILE A 20 24.53 8.82 -0.81
C ILE A 20 24.66 8.10 -2.16
N ILE A 21 23.54 7.81 -2.80
CA ILE A 21 23.47 7.04 -4.04
C ILE A 21 23.97 7.89 -5.22
N ASN A 22 23.57 9.16 -5.32
CA ASN A 22 23.98 10.00 -6.44
C ASN A 22 25.48 10.34 -6.43
N ASP A 23 26.10 10.49 -5.25
CA ASP A 23 27.57 10.61 -5.14
C ASP A 23 28.28 9.37 -5.70
N SER A 24 27.72 8.18 -5.48
CA SER A 24 28.24 6.93 -6.04
C SER A 24 27.99 6.83 -7.54
N TYR A 25 26.80 7.21 -8.02
CA TYR A 25 26.46 7.21 -9.45
C TYR A 25 27.34 8.15 -10.26
N ALA A 26 27.69 9.32 -9.71
CA ALA A 26 28.65 10.24 -10.30
C ALA A 26 30.05 9.63 -10.48
N LYS A 27 30.38 8.54 -9.77
CA LYS A 27 31.65 7.81 -9.89
C LYS A 27 31.55 6.62 -10.86
N TRP A 28 30.42 5.93 -10.86
CA TRP A 28 30.24 4.68 -11.62
C TRP A 28 29.88 4.90 -13.08
N ILE A 29 29.08 5.94 -13.38
CA ILE A 29 28.52 6.13 -14.72
C ILE A 29 29.50 6.95 -15.57
N ARG A 30 29.95 6.40 -16.70
CA ARG A 30 30.92 7.04 -17.61
C ARG A 30 30.51 6.96 -19.08
N SER A 31 29.83 5.90 -19.49
CA SER A 31 29.41 5.64 -20.87
C SER A 31 27.94 5.26 -20.93
N TRP A 32 27.32 5.42 -22.10
CA TRP A 32 25.98 4.88 -22.38
C TRP A 32 25.89 3.37 -22.11
N ARG A 33 27.02 2.66 -22.14
CA ARG A 33 27.12 1.23 -21.82
C ARG A 33 26.88 0.90 -20.35
N ASP A 34 27.00 1.88 -19.46
CA ASP A 34 26.73 1.72 -18.03
C ASP A 34 25.22 1.88 -17.72
N LEU A 35 24.41 2.20 -18.73
CA LEU A 35 22.98 2.46 -18.62
C LEU A 35 22.15 1.37 -19.34
N PRO A 36 20.96 1.03 -18.82
CA PRO A 36 20.36 1.58 -17.60
C PRO A 36 20.99 0.98 -16.33
N LEU A 37 21.27 1.82 -15.33
CA LEU A 37 21.65 1.38 -13.99
C LEU A 37 20.41 1.34 -13.11
N LYS A 38 20.04 0.16 -12.59
CA LYS A 38 18.83 -0.01 -11.77
C LYS A 38 19.19 -0.62 -10.41
N LEU A 39 19.16 0.19 -9.35
CA LEU A 39 19.39 -0.30 -7.99
C LEU A 39 18.16 -0.17 -7.10
N ASN A 40 18.10 -1.08 -6.13
CA ASN A 40 17.06 -1.16 -5.13
C ASN A 40 17.69 -1.53 -3.79
N GLN A 41 17.22 -0.93 -2.70
CA GLN A 41 17.58 -1.38 -1.36
C GLN A 41 16.36 -1.48 -0.43
N TRP A 42 16.44 -2.44 0.49
CA TRP A 42 15.53 -2.59 1.63
C TRP A 42 16.24 -2.10 2.89
N ALA A 43 15.63 -1.16 3.59
CA ALA A 43 16.32 -0.34 4.56
C ALA A 43 15.35 0.21 5.62
N ASN A 44 15.86 0.50 6.81
CA ASN A 44 15.21 1.44 7.72
C ASN A 44 15.58 2.88 7.33
N ILE A 45 14.63 3.79 7.52
CA ILE A 45 14.76 5.24 7.37
C ILE A 45 14.39 5.92 8.66
N ILE A 46 15.12 6.99 8.98
CA ILE A 46 14.87 7.78 10.18
C ILE A 46 14.50 9.20 9.77
N ARG A 47 13.28 9.61 10.12
CA ARG A 47 12.78 10.98 9.97
C ARG A 47 12.28 11.45 11.32
N TRP A 48 12.78 12.59 11.79
CA TRP A 48 12.30 13.16 13.04
C TRP A 48 10.95 13.86 12.82
N GLU A 49 9.90 13.04 12.66
CA GLU A 49 8.52 13.50 12.45
C GLU A 49 8.08 14.41 13.61
N VAL A 50 7.74 15.66 13.27
CA VAL A 50 7.21 16.68 14.19
C VAL A 50 5.70 16.54 14.42
N GLN A 51 5.02 15.86 13.50
CA GLN A 51 3.59 15.53 13.60
C GLN A 51 3.38 14.27 14.44
N ASP A 52 2.14 14.05 14.86
CA ASP A 52 1.76 12.88 15.64
C ASP A 52 2.14 11.57 14.94
N CYS A 53 2.90 10.73 15.64
CA CYS A 53 3.21 9.39 15.16
C CYS A 53 1.99 8.49 15.26
N LYS A 54 1.71 7.76 14.18
CA LYS A 54 0.68 6.73 14.11
C LYS A 54 1.32 5.45 13.62
N LEU A 55 1.19 4.38 14.41
CA LEU A 55 1.84 3.10 14.14
C LEU A 55 1.61 2.68 12.68
N PHE A 56 2.70 2.25 12.02
CA PHE A 56 2.81 2.01 10.58
C PHE A 56 2.64 3.23 9.67
N LEU A 57 1.61 4.05 9.86
CA LEU A 57 1.25 5.14 8.94
C LEU A 57 2.28 6.28 8.91
N ARG A 58 2.80 6.64 10.09
CA ARG A 58 3.80 7.70 10.29
C ARG A 58 4.60 7.39 11.56
N THR A 59 5.85 7.02 11.40
CA THR A 59 6.74 6.65 12.51
C THR A 59 8.10 7.30 12.29
N ARG A 60 8.86 7.52 13.38
CA ARG A 60 10.19 8.15 13.28
C ARG A 60 11.24 7.25 12.65
N GLU A 61 11.08 5.95 12.82
CA GLU A 61 11.82 4.92 12.12
C GLU A 61 10.83 3.99 11.42
N PHE A 62 11.02 3.77 10.12
CA PHE A 62 10.18 2.86 9.35
C PHE A 62 11.02 2.05 8.36
N LEU A 63 10.58 0.83 8.08
CA LEU A 63 11.15 0.02 7.03
C LEU A 63 10.56 0.43 5.69
N TRP A 64 11.42 0.55 4.69
CA TRP A 64 11.03 0.89 3.34
C TRP A 64 11.87 0.16 2.31
N GLN A 65 11.36 0.21 1.10
CA GLN A 65 12.13 -0.05 -0.10
C GLN A 65 12.27 1.28 -0.85
N GLU A 66 13.48 1.55 -1.35
CA GLU A 66 13.74 2.64 -2.28
C GLU A 66 14.54 2.14 -3.48
N GLY A 67 14.06 2.50 -4.67
CA GLY A 67 14.72 2.23 -5.93
C GLY A 67 15.22 3.54 -6.53
N HIS A 68 16.40 3.49 -7.13
CA HIS A 68 17.05 4.63 -7.77
C HIS A 68 17.66 4.15 -9.07
N CYS A 69 17.11 4.59 -10.19
CA CYS A 69 17.56 4.13 -11.50
C CYS A 69 18.02 5.31 -12.37
N VAL A 70 18.88 5.00 -13.33
CA VAL A 70 19.49 5.95 -14.25
C VAL A 70 19.39 5.40 -15.67
N TYR A 71 18.98 6.23 -16.61
CA TYR A 71 18.61 5.87 -17.98
C TYR A 71 19.28 6.78 -19.00
N GLU A 72 19.48 6.25 -20.21
CA GLU A 72 20.04 7.01 -21.34
C GLU A 72 19.05 8.07 -21.85
N THR A 73 17.75 7.76 -21.85
CA THR A 73 16.70 8.60 -22.48
C THR A 73 15.55 8.93 -21.52
N GLU A 74 14.88 10.06 -21.80
CA GLU A 74 13.68 10.48 -21.09
C GLU A 74 12.55 9.47 -21.23
N GLU A 75 12.32 8.96 -22.44
CA GLU A 75 11.25 8.02 -22.75
C GLU A 75 11.38 6.73 -21.93
N GLU A 76 12.59 6.18 -21.84
CA GLU A 76 12.86 5.00 -21.01
C GLU A 76 12.62 5.28 -19.52
N CYS A 77 13.11 6.41 -19.03
CA CYS A 77 12.93 6.84 -17.64
C CYS A 77 11.45 7.00 -17.27
N HIS A 78 10.68 7.66 -18.13
CA HIS A 78 9.25 7.87 -17.94
C HIS A 78 8.48 6.54 -17.96
N LYS A 79 8.76 5.67 -18.93
CA LYS A 79 8.16 4.34 -19.03
C LYS A 79 8.42 3.52 -17.78
N GLU A 80 9.64 3.51 -17.26
CA GLU A 80 9.99 2.77 -16.05
C GLU A 80 9.39 3.41 -14.79
N THR A 81 9.24 4.73 -14.75
CA THR A 81 8.54 5.43 -13.67
C THR A 81 7.09 4.94 -13.54
N LEU A 82 6.38 4.82 -14.67
CA LEU A 82 5.02 4.26 -14.69
C LEU A 82 5.01 2.74 -14.44
N HIS A 83 6.05 2.02 -14.85
CA HIS A 83 6.20 0.59 -14.54
C HIS A 83 6.21 0.34 -13.03
N TYR A 84 7.03 1.09 -12.27
CA TYR A 84 7.11 0.92 -10.81
C TYR A 84 5.84 1.40 -10.09
N LEU A 85 5.16 2.42 -10.62
CA LEU A 85 3.83 2.81 -10.12
C LEU A 85 2.83 1.65 -10.24
N GLU A 86 2.81 0.97 -11.38
CA GLU A 86 1.95 -0.20 -11.61
C GLU A 86 2.33 -1.37 -10.71
N ARG A 87 3.62 -1.59 -10.40
CA ARG A 87 4.03 -2.59 -9.40
C ARG A 87 3.45 -2.30 -8.02
N TYR A 88 3.39 -1.04 -7.62
CA TYR A 88 2.77 -0.68 -6.34
C TYR A 88 1.25 -0.82 -6.35
N ARG A 89 0.59 -0.61 -7.50
CA ARG A 89 -0.82 -0.99 -7.67
C ARG A 89 -0.98 -2.49 -7.45
N GLN A 90 -0.18 -3.32 -8.10
CA GLN A 90 -0.24 -4.79 -7.95
C GLN A 90 -0.03 -5.23 -6.50
N VAL A 91 0.95 -4.63 -5.79
CA VAL A 91 1.12 -4.91 -4.35
C VAL A 91 -0.14 -4.53 -3.56
N SER A 92 -0.72 -3.36 -3.81
CA SER A 92 -1.89 -2.88 -3.04
C SER A 92 -3.15 -3.67 -3.36
N GLU A 93 -3.47 -3.85 -4.65
CA GLU A 93 -4.71 -4.50 -5.09
C GLU A 93 -4.59 -6.02 -5.05
N ASP A 94 -3.53 -6.60 -5.64
CA ASP A 94 -3.46 -8.03 -5.89
C ASP A 94 -2.91 -8.84 -4.69
N LEU A 95 -2.07 -8.22 -3.83
CA LEU A 95 -1.55 -8.86 -2.62
C LEU A 95 -2.31 -8.44 -1.36
N LEU A 96 -2.66 -7.16 -1.24
CA LEU A 96 -3.29 -6.61 -0.02
C LEU A 96 -4.81 -6.44 -0.14
N ALA A 97 -5.42 -6.69 -1.30
CA ALA A 97 -6.85 -6.49 -1.53
C ALA A 97 -7.34 -5.06 -1.21
N ILE A 98 -6.51 -4.04 -1.44
CA ILE A 98 -6.84 -2.63 -1.19
C ILE A 98 -6.93 -1.89 -2.53
N PRO A 99 -8.08 -1.31 -2.90
CA PRO A 99 -8.23 -0.50 -4.11
C PRO A 99 -7.39 0.78 -4.02
N VAL A 100 -6.73 1.16 -5.12
CA VAL A 100 -5.95 2.41 -5.18
C VAL A 100 -6.22 3.20 -6.45
N TRP A 101 -6.07 4.52 -6.35
CA TRP A 101 -6.23 5.46 -7.45
C TRP A 101 -4.88 6.01 -7.87
N LEU A 102 -4.45 5.63 -9.07
CA LEU A 102 -3.19 6.07 -9.67
C LEU A 102 -3.33 7.49 -10.19
N GLY A 103 -2.26 8.26 -10.11
CA GLY A 103 -2.25 9.58 -10.68
C GLY A 103 -0.96 10.34 -10.48
N ARG A 104 -0.91 11.49 -11.13
CA ARG A 104 0.18 12.47 -11.04
C ARG A 104 -0.12 13.47 -9.93
N LYS A 105 0.90 13.89 -9.18
CA LYS A 105 0.81 14.98 -8.21
C LYS A 105 0.75 16.33 -8.93
N THR A 106 0.15 17.32 -8.27
CA THR A 106 0.27 18.71 -8.72
C THR A 106 1.70 19.21 -8.51
N GLU A 107 2.05 20.35 -9.10
CA GLU A 107 3.34 21.00 -8.88
C GLU A 107 3.63 21.25 -7.40
N ARG A 108 2.60 21.56 -6.61
CA ARG A 108 2.72 21.79 -5.17
C ARG A 108 2.98 20.52 -4.36
N GLU A 109 2.36 19.40 -4.73
CA GLU A 109 2.42 18.15 -3.96
C GLU A 109 3.43 17.13 -4.53
N LYS A 110 4.12 17.45 -5.64
CA LYS A 110 5.19 16.60 -6.17
C LYS A 110 6.44 16.66 -5.29
N PHE A 111 7.31 15.66 -5.44
CA PHE A 111 8.60 15.66 -4.78
C PHE A 111 9.45 16.85 -5.25
N ALA A 112 9.99 17.62 -4.30
CA ALA A 112 10.86 18.73 -4.60
C ALA A 112 12.11 18.24 -5.36
N GLY A 113 12.33 18.76 -6.57
CA GLY A 113 13.40 18.31 -7.45
C GLY A 113 12.98 17.25 -8.47
N ALA A 114 11.78 16.70 -8.40
CA ALA A 114 11.25 15.84 -9.46
C ALA A 114 10.69 16.66 -10.63
N LYS A 115 10.84 16.12 -11.85
CA LYS A 115 10.10 16.61 -13.03
C LYS A 115 8.61 16.34 -12.82
N GLU A 116 8.27 15.08 -12.56
CA GLU A 116 6.91 14.64 -12.23
C GLU A 116 6.92 13.65 -11.07
N THR A 117 5.84 13.62 -10.30
CA THR A 117 5.65 12.60 -9.26
C THR A 117 4.32 11.92 -9.49
N TYR A 118 4.35 10.59 -9.41
CA TYR A 118 3.18 9.75 -9.42
C TYR A 118 3.00 9.09 -8.06
N GLY A 119 1.74 8.81 -7.72
CA GLY A 119 1.39 8.10 -6.50
C GLY A 119 0.22 7.17 -6.70
N ILE A 120 0.12 6.21 -5.79
CA ILE A 120 -1.11 5.43 -5.57
C ILE A 120 -1.77 5.93 -4.30
N GLU A 121 -3.02 6.38 -4.41
CA GLU A 121 -3.79 6.88 -3.28
C GLU A 121 -4.83 5.84 -2.87
N GLY A 122 -4.86 5.45 -1.61
CA GLY A 122 -5.95 4.70 -1.01
C GLY A 122 -6.87 5.64 -0.21
N PHE A 123 -8.18 5.43 -0.29
CA PHE A 123 -9.15 6.16 0.52
C PHE A 123 -9.59 5.28 1.70
N MET A 124 -9.19 5.68 2.90
CA MET A 124 -9.38 4.88 4.12
C MET A 124 -10.79 5.07 4.69
N PRO A 125 -11.36 4.08 5.42
CA PRO A 125 -12.73 4.16 5.94
C PRO A 125 -13.03 5.34 6.88
N ASP A 126 -12.00 5.93 7.50
CA ASP A 126 -12.15 7.15 8.30
C ASP A 126 -12.24 8.44 7.44
N GLY A 127 -12.27 8.29 6.11
CA GLY A 127 -12.46 9.33 5.11
C GLY A 127 -11.23 10.19 4.85
N LYS A 128 -10.04 9.66 5.14
CA LYS A 128 -8.76 10.27 4.80
C LYS A 128 -8.08 9.51 3.68
N ALA A 129 -7.37 10.24 2.84
CA ALA A 129 -6.49 9.66 1.83
C ALA A 129 -5.14 9.25 2.44
N LEU A 130 -4.61 8.15 1.94
CA LEU A 130 -3.32 7.59 2.30
C LEU A 130 -2.52 7.35 1.02
N GLN A 131 -1.40 8.06 0.87
CA GLN A 131 -0.45 7.76 -0.20
C GLN A 131 0.25 6.44 0.13
N MET A 132 -0.05 5.40 -0.66
CA MET A 132 0.37 4.01 -0.44
C MET A 132 1.68 3.66 -1.14
N GLY A 133 2.17 4.53 -2.03
CA GLY A 133 3.41 4.36 -2.78
C GLY A 133 3.63 5.53 -3.71
N THR A 134 4.87 5.73 -4.15
CA THR A 134 5.24 6.84 -5.02
C THR A 134 6.34 6.47 -6.00
N SER A 135 6.26 7.02 -7.20
CA SER A 135 7.25 6.86 -8.27
C SER A 135 7.49 8.22 -8.91
N HIS A 136 8.74 8.66 -8.93
CA HIS A 136 9.16 9.99 -9.34
C HIS A 136 9.96 9.90 -10.63
N ASP A 137 9.54 10.66 -11.64
CA ASP A 137 10.43 11.02 -12.74
C ASP A 137 11.26 12.21 -12.26
N LEU A 138 12.53 11.98 -11.94
CA LEU A 138 13.41 13.01 -11.41
C LEU A 138 13.96 13.93 -12.52
N GLY A 139 13.72 13.58 -13.78
CA GLY A 139 14.35 14.23 -14.92
C GLY A 139 15.87 14.17 -14.81
N GLN A 140 16.50 15.32 -15.00
CA GLN A 140 17.96 15.49 -14.94
C GLN A 140 18.39 16.37 -13.74
N ASN A 141 17.50 16.69 -12.80
CA ASN A 141 17.78 17.66 -11.74
C ASN A 141 18.87 17.16 -10.78
N PHE A 142 18.77 15.90 -10.34
CA PHE A 142 19.78 15.28 -9.48
C PHE A 142 21.09 15.04 -10.24
N ALA A 143 21.03 14.59 -11.49
CA ALA A 143 22.20 14.43 -12.34
C ALA A 143 23.00 15.74 -12.47
N LYS A 144 22.32 16.87 -12.66
CA LYS A 144 22.94 18.20 -12.67
C LYS A 144 23.57 18.55 -11.31
N ALA A 145 22.83 18.36 -10.22
CA ALA A 145 23.28 18.72 -8.88
C ALA A 145 24.52 17.90 -8.42
N PHE A 146 24.61 16.63 -8.82
CA PHE A 146 25.70 15.72 -8.46
C PHE A 146 26.76 15.54 -9.55
N GLY A 147 26.64 16.25 -10.68
CA GLY A 147 27.60 16.19 -11.78
C GLY A 147 27.66 14.84 -12.51
N ILE A 148 26.56 14.09 -12.52
CA ILE A 148 26.48 12.78 -13.19
C ILE A 148 26.40 12.99 -14.70
N ASN A 149 27.44 12.59 -15.43
CA ASN A 149 27.50 12.67 -16.89
C ASN A 149 27.98 11.35 -17.48
N PHE A 150 27.56 11.04 -18.70
CA PHE A 150 28.05 9.89 -19.46
C PHE A 150 28.38 10.30 -20.90
N GLN A 151 29.27 9.55 -21.54
CA GLN A 151 29.52 9.65 -22.96
C GLN A 151 28.40 8.92 -23.72
N SER A 152 27.61 9.68 -24.48
CA SER A 152 26.55 9.16 -25.35
C SER A 152 27.11 8.36 -26.53
N ARG A 153 26.23 7.70 -27.29
CA ARG A 153 26.60 6.94 -28.49
C ARG A 153 27.31 7.78 -29.56
N ASP A 154 27.02 9.07 -29.60
CA ASP A 154 27.67 10.05 -30.49
C ASP A 154 28.92 10.68 -29.86
N GLU A 155 29.47 10.05 -28.82
CA GLU A 155 30.67 10.47 -28.09
C GLU A 155 30.58 11.83 -27.37
N LYS A 156 29.39 12.40 -27.27
CA LYS A 156 29.15 13.68 -26.57
C LYS A 156 28.86 13.46 -25.08
N PRO A 157 29.35 14.33 -24.18
CA PRO A 157 28.95 14.36 -22.78
C PRO A 157 27.45 14.69 -22.64
N THR A 158 26.71 13.83 -21.94
CA THR A 158 25.26 13.91 -21.78
C THR A 158 24.87 13.65 -20.33
N LEU A 159 23.83 14.36 -19.86
CA LEU A 159 23.22 14.13 -18.56
C LEU A 159 22.21 12.97 -18.65
N PRO A 160 22.27 11.98 -17.75
CA PRO A 160 21.31 10.90 -17.73
C PRO A 160 19.97 11.32 -17.12
N TRP A 161 18.96 10.50 -17.36
CA TRP A 161 17.62 10.64 -16.80
C TRP A 161 17.48 9.72 -15.58
N GLN A 162 16.83 10.19 -14.52
CA GLN A 162 16.73 9.43 -13.28
C GLN A 162 15.28 9.25 -12.85
N ASN A 163 14.99 8.10 -12.26
CA ASN A 163 13.77 7.91 -11.50
C ASN A 163 14.08 7.37 -10.10
N SER A 164 13.14 7.60 -9.18
CA SER A 164 13.17 7.00 -7.85
C SER A 164 11.77 6.60 -7.42
N TRP A 165 11.65 5.57 -6.59
CA TRP A 165 10.35 5.01 -6.25
C TRP A 165 10.44 4.32 -4.89
N GLY A 166 9.36 4.39 -4.10
CA GLY A 166 9.35 3.80 -2.75
C GLY A 166 7.98 3.44 -2.20
N ILE A 167 7.99 2.41 -1.36
CA ILE A 167 6.90 1.98 -0.47
C ILE A 167 7.44 1.66 0.91
N SER A 168 6.60 1.73 1.93
CA SER A 168 7.00 1.46 3.32
C SER A 168 6.01 0.58 4.07
N THR A 169 6.34 0.27 5.32
CA THR A 169 5.45 -0.42 6.26
C THR A 169 4.12 0.28 6.50
N ARG A 170 3.92 1.50 6.00
CA ARG A 170 2.61 2.18 5.92
C ARG A 170 1.51 1.28 5.34
N LEU A 171 1.86 0.41 4.38
CA LEU A 171 0.93 -0.54 3.78
C LEU A 171 0.32 -1.53 4.80
N ILE A 172 1.04 -1.85 5.89
CA ILE A 172 0.51 -2.68 6.98
C ILE A 172 -0.61 -1.94 7.70
N GLY A 173 -0.43 -0.65 7.98
CA GLY A 173 -1.48 0.20 8.56
C GLY A 173 -2.70 0.29 7.65
N ALA A 174 -2.49 0.36 6.33
CA ALA A 174 -3.57 0.35 5.35
C ALA A 174 -4.41 -0.95 5.43
N VAL A 175 -3.78 -2.12 5.49
CA VAL A 175 -4.48 -3.41 5.67
C VAL A 175 -5.34 -3.42 6.92
N ILE A 176 -4.79 -2.96 8.05
CA ILE A 176 -5.50 -2.92 9.33
C ILE A 176 -6.75 -2.04 9.22
N MET A 177 -6.63 -0.86 8.63
CA MET A 177 -7.75 0.08 8.52
C MET A 177 -8.80 -0.35 7.50
N THR A 178 -8.39 -0.90 6.36
CA THR A 178 -9.31 -1.28 5.29
C THR A 178 -10.12 -2.52 5.65
N HIS A 179 -9.50 -3.52 6.26
CA HIS A 179 -10.11 -4.84 6.43
C HIS A 179 -10.52 -5.17 7.86
N GLY A 180 -9.92 -4.52 8.86
CA GLY A 180 -10.20 -4.81 10.27
C GLY A 180 -11.67 -4.59 10.65
N ASP A 181 -12.12 -5.34 11.66
CA ASP A 181 -13.47 -5.23 12.23
C ASP A 181 -13.41 -5.21 13.77
N ASP A 182 -14.57 -5.20 14.41
CA ASP A 182 -14.69 -5.17 15.88
C ASP A 182 -14.08 -6.40 16.58
N LYS A 183 -13.82 -7.49 15.85
CA LYS A 183 -13.18 -8.70 16.38
C LYS A 183 -11.65 -8.66 16.25
N GLY A 184 -11.10 -7.74 15.46
CA GLY A 184 -9.67 -7.56 15.29
C GLY A 184 -9.22 -7.54 13.83
N LEU A 185 -8.06 -8.13 13.58
CA LEU A 185 -7.45 -8.13 12.25
C LEU A 185 -8.23 -9.00 11.27
N ILE A 186 -8.23 -8.61 10.00
CA ILE A 186 -8.60 -9.48 8.87
C ILE A 186 -7.47 -9.36 7.85
N ILE A 187 -6.64 -10.39 7.75
CA ILE A 187 -5.48 -10.37 6.85
C ILE A 187 -5.88 -10.96 5.49
N PRO A 188 -5.63 -10.26 4.38
CA PRO A 188 -5.86 -10.78 3.05
C PRO A 188 -5.21 -12.16 2.85
N PRO A 189 -5.93 -13.14 2.28
CA PRO A 189 -5.42 -14.50 2.13
C PRO A 189 -4.07 -14.57 1.45
N ARG A 190 -3.72 -13.71 0.49
CA ARG A 190 -2.40 -13.75 -0.18
C ARG A 190 -1.26 -13.22 0.69
N ALA A 191 -1.52 -12.25 1.56
CA ALA A 191 -0.54 -11.66 2.48
C ALA A 191 -0.36 -12.43 3.80
N ALA A 192 -1.33 -13.26 4.21
CA ALA A 192 -1.27 -13.98 5.48
C ALA A 192 -0.10 -15.00 5.56
N LYS A 193 0.70 -14.99 6.63
CA LYS A 193 1.76 -16.01 6.83
C LYS A 193 1.16 -17.41 7.04
N HIS A 194 0.15 -17.48 7.90
CA HIS A 194 -0.60 -18.70 8.22
C HIS A 194 -2.00 -18.51 7.64
N LYS A 195 -2.42 -19.39 6.73
CA LYS A 195 -3.74 -19.26 6.07
C LYS A 195 -4.85 -19.93 6.88
N VAL A 196 -4.47 -20.91 7.71
CA VAL A 196 -5.39 -21.79 8.43
C VAL A 196 -4.97 -21.92 9.90
N ALA A 197 -5.93 -21.82 10.82
CA ALA A 197 -5.79 -22.26 12.21
C ALA A 197 -6.67 -23.50 12.44
N ILE A 198 -6.07 -24.62 12.82
CA ILE A 198 -6.74 -25.90 13.11
C ILE A 198 -6.95 -26.00 14.61
N VAL A 199 -8.21 -26.12 15.04
CA VAL A 199 -8.62 -26.19 16.44
C VAL A 199 -9.36 -27.52 16.70
N PRO A 200 -8.73 -28.50 17.38
CA PRO A 200 -9.42 -29.69 17.84
C PRO A 200 -10.46 -29.34 18.90
N ILE A 201 -11.66 -29.90 18.77
CA ILE A 201 -12.75 -29.73 19.74
C ILE A 201 -12.73 -30.90 20.72
N ILE A 202 -12.08 -30.70 21.86
CA ILE A 202 -11.95 -31.70 22.92
C ILE A 202 -13.23 -31.73 23.73
N PHE A 203 -13.81 -32.91 23.92
CA PHE A 203 -15.02 -33.11 24.73
C PHE A 203 -14.79 -34.22 25.75
N LYS A 204 -15.06 -33.93 27.04
CA LYS A 204 -14.93 -34.90 28.15
C LYS A 204 -13.57 -35.64 28.20
N GLY A 205 -12.48 -34.96 27.86
CA GLY A 205 -11.13 -35.55 27.88
C GLY A 205 -10.80 -36.47 26.68
N ASP A 206 -11.67 -36.56 25.67
CA ASP A 206 -11.35 -37.29 24.44
C ASP A 206 -10.30 -36.54 23.61
N THR A 207 -9.09 -37.09 23.54
CA THR A 207 -7.95 -36.55 22.78
C THR A 207 -7.88 -37.05 21.34
N THR A 208 -8.84 -37.88 20.89
CA THR A 208 -8.93 -38.36 19.49
C THR A 208 -8.91 -37.20 18.48
N PRO A 209 -9.64 -36.07 18.69
CA PRO A 209 -9.57 -34.92 17.80
C PRO A 209 -8.16 -34.32 17.65
N VAL A 210 -7.32 -34.38 18.69
CA VAL A 210 -5.94 -33.87 18.63
C VAL A 210 -5.12 -34.66 17.62
N LYS A 211 -5.12 -35.99 17.73
CA LYS A 211 -4.39 -36.89 16.83
C LYS A 211 -4.86 -36.78 15.37
N GLU A 212 -6.16 -36.62 15.16
CA GLU A 212 -6.69 -36.42 13.81
C GLU A 212 -6.35 -35.03 13.25
N CYS A 213 -6.36 -33.98 14.07
CA CYS A 213 -5.93 -32.64 13.67
C CYS A 213 -4.42 -32.58 13.35
N GLU A 214 -3.57 -33.36 14.02
CA GLU A 214 -2.15 -33.49 13.67
C GLU A 214 -1.95 -34.09 12.27
N LYS A 215 -2.73 -35.11 11.91
CA LYS A 215 -2.72 -35.67 10.56
C LYS A 215 -3.21 -34.65 9.53
N LEU A 216 -4.32 -33.97 9.83
CA LEU A 216 -4.88 -32.92 8.99
C LEU A 216 -3.90 -31.76 8.79
N ALA A 217 -3.16 -31.35 9.81
CA ALA A 217 -2.14 -30.31 9.69
C ALA A 217 -1.02 -30.69 8.72
N LYS A 218 -0.62 -31.98 8.70
CA LYS A 218 0.36 -32.50 7.73
C LYS A 218 -0.21 -32.53 6.31
N GLU A 219 -1.48 -32.92 6.16
CA GLU A 219 -2.20 -32.91 4.87
C GLU A 219 -2.33 -31.48 4.31
N LEU A 220 -2.50 -30.48 5.19
CA LEU A 220 -2.70 -29.07 4.84
C LEU A 220 -1.42 -28.22 4.89
N LYS A 221 -0.22 -28.82 4.89
CA LYS A 221 1.06 -28.12 5.11
C LYS A 221 1.32 -26.93 4.18
N GLU A 222 0.79 -26.95 2.95
CA GLU A 222 0.93 -25.85 1.97
C GLU A 222 0.31 -24.54 2.46
N PHE A 223 -0.72 -24.63 3.31
CA PHE A 223 -1.41 -23.48 3.92
C PHE A 223 -0.70 -22.93 5.17
N LYS A 224 0.45 -23.52 5.54
CA LYS A 224 1.20 -23.23 6.77
C LYS A 224 0.28 -23.19 7.99
N PRO A 225 -0.46 -24.28 8.28
CA PRO A 225 -1.48 -24.26 9.31
C PRO A 225 -0.86 -24.08 10.71
N ILE A 226 -1.58 -23.38 11.58
CA ILE A 226 -1.32 -23.39 13.02
C ILE A 226 -2.20 -24.47 13.62
N LEU A 227 -1.63 -25.45 14.33
CA LEU A 227 -2.40 -26.41 15.12
C LEU A 227 -2.44 -25.95 16.58
N ASP A 228 -3.64 -25.70 17.11
CA ASP A 228 -3.83 -25.30 18.51
C ASP A 228 -4.34 -26.44 19.39
N ALA A 229 -3.43 -27.37 19.73
CA ALA A 229 -3.74 -28.54 20.55
C ALA A 229 -3.71 -28.29 22.07
N ARG A 230 -3.45 -27.05 22.52
CA ARG A 230 -3.33 -26.69 23.94
C ARG A 230 -4.59 -27.02 24.75
N GLU A 231 -4.50 -27.85 25.76
CA GLU A 231 -5.68 -28.35 26.51
C GLU A 231 -6.15 -27.34 27.57
N GLU A 232 -5.28 -26.44 28.01
CA GLU A 232 -5.56 -25.43 29.02
C GLU A 232 -6.51 -24.31 28.56
N TYR A 233 -6.78 -24.22 27.25
CA TYR A 233 -7.67 -23.24 26.66
C TYR A 233 -8.91 -23.88 26.04
N SER A 234 -10.08 -23.29 26.32
CA SER A 234 -11.33 -23.70 25.68
C SER A 234 -11.31 -23.43 24.17
N ALA A 235 -12.10 -24.19 23.40
CA ALA A 235 -12.23 -23.96 21.95
C ALA A 235 -12.66 -22.52 21.64
N GLY A 236 -13.62 -21.97 22.40
CA GLY A 236 -14.08 -20.59 22.24
C GLY A 236 -12.96 -19.54 22.45
N TRP A 237 -12.07 -19.76 23.43
CA TRP A 237 -10.90 -18.90 23.63
C TRP A 237 -9.96 -18.94 22.42
N LYS A 238 -9.68 -20.14 21.89
CA LYS A 238 -8.84 -20.32 20.71
C LYS A 238 -9.47 -19.68 19.46
N PHE A 239 -10.78 -19.81 19.31
CA PHE A 239 -11.52 -19.18 18.22
C PHE A 239 -11.34 -17.67 18.24
N ASN A 240 -11.54 -17.04 19.41
CA ASN A 240 -11.34 -15.61 19.57
C ASN A 240 -9.89 -15.19 19.31
N LYS A 241 -8.89 -15.95 19.78
CA LYS A 241 -7.47 -15.67 19.50
C LYS A 241 -7.20 -15.57 18.00
N TYR A 242 -7.62 -16.57 17.22
CA TYR A 242 -7.35 -16.60 15.78
C TYR A 242 -8.23 -15.63 14.98
N GLU A 243 -9.39 -15.25 15.52
CA GLU A 243 -10.17 -14.13 15.01
C GLU A 243 -9.44 -12.80 15.23
N LEU A 244 -8.93 -12.54 16.44
CA LEU A 244 -8.18 -11.33 16.77
C LEU A 244 -6.91 -11.18 15.92
N GLU A 245 -6.16 -12.27 15.73
CA GLU A 245 -4.95 -12.33 14.90
C GLU A 245 -5.24 -12.27 13.38
N GLY A 246 -6.50 -12.45 12.98
CA GLY A 246 -6.94 -12.34 11.58
C GLY A 246 -6.50 -13.48 10.68
N ILE A 247 -6.36 -14.70 11.22
CA ILE A 247 -6.08 -15.90 10.42
C ILE A 247 -7.24 -16.13 9.45
N PRO A 248 -7.00 -16.22 8.12
CA PRO A 248 -8.08 -16.19 7.13
C PRO A 248 -9.17 -17.25 7.34
N LEU A 249 -8.76 -18.49 7.62
CA LEU A 249 -9.66 -19.61 7.84
C LEU A 249 -9.37 -20.30 9.16
N ARG A 250 -10.41 -20.65 9.90
CA ARG A 250 -10.33 -21.58 11.03
C ARG A 250 -10.91 -22.93 10.61
N VAL A 251 -10.25 -24.01 10.98
CA VAL A 251 -10.72 -25.39 10.75
C VAL A 251 -10.97 -26.03 12.10
N GLU A 252 -12.20 -26.47 12.32
CA GLU A 252 -12.67 -27.09 13.55
C GLU A 252 -12.93 -28.59 13.28
N MET A 253 -12.52 -29.44 14.21
CA MET A 253 -12.80 -30.88 14.13
C MET A 253 -12.99 -31.45 15.54
N GLY A 254 -14.18 -31.97 15.81
CA GLY A 254 -14.52 -32.70 17.03
C GLY A 254 -14.90 -34.16 16.79
N PRO A 255 -15.31 -34.89 17.84
CA PRO A 255 -15.67 -36.31 17.73
C PRO A 255 -16.79 -36.60 16.73
N ARG A 256 -17.75 -35.67 16.57
CA ARG A 256 -18.84 -35.80 15.59
C ARG A 256 -18.31 -35.69 14.16
N ASP A 257 -17.44 -34.72 13.90
CA ASP A 257 -16.90 -34.47 12.56
C ASP A 257 -16.02 -35.63 12.12
N ILE A 258 -15.22 -36.19 13.04
CA ILE A 258 -14.42 -37.40 12.81
C ILE A 258 -15.30 -38.59 12.41
N LYS A 259 -16.41 -38.83 13.13
CA LYS A 259 -17.36 -39.92 12.81
C LYS A 259 -17.99 -39.77 11.42
N ASN A 260 -18.17 -38.53 10.97
CA ASN A 260 -18.76 -38.22 9.67
C ASN A 260 -17.74 -38.05 8.54
N ASP A 261 -16.44 -38.20 8.82
CA ASP A 261 -15.32 -37.87 7.92
C ASP A 261 -15.39 -36.43 7.38
N GLU A 262 -15.65 -35.48 8.27
CA GLU A 262 -15.87 -34.06 7.97
C GLU A 262 -14.94 -33.14 8.77
N VAL A 263 -14.80 -31.92 8.26
CA VAL A 263 -14.20 -30.78 8.96
C VAL A 263 -15.08 -29.55 8.75
N VAL A 264 -15.11 -28.67 9.74
CA VAL A 264 -15.83 -27.39 9.64
C VAL A 264 -14.82 -26.29 9.35
N ILE A 265 -15.00 -25.57 8.24
CA ILE A 265 -14.18 -24.42 7.86
C ILE A 265 -14.97 -23.15 8.18
N VAL A 266 -14.35 -22.20 8.85
CA VAL A 266 -14.96 -20.91 9.21
C VAL A 266 -14.15 -19.78 8.58
N ARG A 267 -14.82 -18.89 7.83
CA ARG A 267 -14.23 -17.68 7.25
C ARG A 267 -14.06 -16.59 8.30
N ARG A 268 -12.90 -15.93 8.31
CA ARG A 268 -12.64 -14.82 9.24
C ARG A 268 -13.42 -13.55 8.91
N ASP A 269 -13.54 -13.21 7.64
CA ASP A 269 -14.15 -11.95 7.18
C ASP A 269 -15.68 -11.92 7.32
N THR A 270 -16.35 -13.06 7.15
CA THR A 270 -17.82 -13.15 7.20
C THR A 270 -18.36 -13.96 8.38
N GLY A 271 -17.55 -14.84 8.97
CA GLY A 271 -18.00 -15.83 9.96
C GLY A 271 -18.76 -17.02 9.34
N GLU A 272 -18.83 -17.12 8.02
CA GLU A 272 -19.50 -18.24 7.32
C GLU A 272 -18.86 -19.57 7.72
N LYS A 273 -19.71 -20.56 8.05
CA LYS A 273 -19.30 -21.92 8.42
C LYS A 273 -19.67 -22.92 7.34
N ILE A 274 -18.72 -23.76 6.95
CA ILE A 274 -18.88 -24.73 5.86
C ILE A 274 -18.36 -26.08 6.32
N SER A 275 -19.24 -27.08 6.40
CA SER A 275 -18.84 -28.47 6.63
C SER A 275 -18.46 -29.11 5.30
N VAL A 276 -17.29 -29.75 5.25
CA VAL A 276 -16.82 -30.49 4.06
C VAL A 276 -16.20 -31.82 4.44
N LYS A 277 -16.27 -32.78 3.51
CA LYS A 277 -15.56 -34.05 3.65
C LYS A 277 -14.06 -33.84 3.73
N ARG A 278 -13.39 -34.57 4.62
CA ARG A 278 -11.94 -34.44 4.86
C ARG A 278 -11.12 -34.60 3.58
N LYS A 279 -11.44 -35.61 2.77
CA LYS A 279 -10.77 -35.88 1.47
C LYS A 279 -10.80 -34.68 0.50
N GLY A 280 -11.77 -33.77 0.64
CA GLY A 280 -11.93 -32.56 -0.17
C GLY A 280 -11.47 -31.27 0.49
N ALA A 281 -11.03 -31.31 1.75
CA ALA A 281 -10.78 -30.11 2.56
C ALA A 281 -9.72 -29.19 1.96
N GLY A 282 -8.57 -29.72 1.52
CA GLY A 282 -7.50 -28.90 0.94
C GLY A 282 -7.94 -28.14 -0.32
N LYS A 283 -8.66 -28.80 -1.24
CA LYS A 283 -9.21 -28.16 -2.44
C LYS A 283 -10.23 -27.07 -2.08
N LYS A 284 -11.10 -27.35 -1.10
CA LYS A 284 -12.08 -26.35 -0.64
C LYS A 284 -11.40 -25.15 0.01
N ILE A 285 -10.40 -25.38 0.87
CA ILE A 285 -9.62 -24.32 1.52
C ILE A 285 -8.95 -23.42 0.47
N SER A 286 -8.28 -23.99 -0.53
CA SER A 286 -7.67 -23.21 -1.60
C SER A 286 -8.69 -22.35 -2.35
N ALA A 287 -9.85 -22.92 -2.71
CA ALA A 287 -10.91 -22.17 -3.39
C ALA A 287 -11.47 -21.05 -2.50
N LEU A 288 -11.70 -21.33 -1.21
CA LEU A 288 -12.20 -20.35 -0.25
C LEU A 288 -11.23 -19.20 -0.02
N LEU A 289 -9.92 -19.44 0.01
CA LEU A 289 -8.92 -18.38 0.16
C LEU A 289 -8.95 -17.41 -1.03
N GLU A 290 -9.10 -17.92 -2.27
CA GLU A 290 -9.20 -17.06 -3.46
C GLU A 290 -10.54 -16.30 -3.51
N THR A 291 -11.65 -16.97 -3.18
CA THR A 291 -12.96 -16.31 -3.04
C THR A 291 -12.91 -15.22 -1.98
N MET A 292 -12.38 -15.52 -0.79
CA MET A 292 -12.23 -14.55 0.29
C MET A 292 -11.40 -13.35 -0.14
N HIS A 293 -10.27 -13.55 -0.82
CA HIS A 293 -9.42 -12.45 -1.29
C HIS A 293 -10.16 -11.55 -2.30
N THR A 294 -10.92 -12.16 -3.21
CA THR A 294 -11.73 -11.46 -4.22
C THR A 294 -12.87 -10.68 -3.57
N ASP A 295 -13.59 -11.29 -2.64
CA ASP A 295 -14.69 -10.67 -1.89
C ASP A 295 -14.19 -9.46 -1.09
N MET A 296 -13.05 -9.60 -0.41
CA MET A 296 -12.41 -8.53 0.35
C MET A 296 -12.07 -7.33 -0.55
N PHE A 297 -11.43 -7.56 -1.70
CA PHE A 297 -11.13 -6.49 -2.65
C PHE A 297 -12.39 -5.82 -3.19
N ALA A 298 -13.41 -6.60 -3.57
CA ALA A 298 -14.67 -6.08 -4.10
C ALA A 298 -15.41 -5.22 -3.06
N LYS A 299 -15.45 -5.65 -1.80
CA LYS A 299 -16.02 -4.90 -0.68
C LYS A 299 -15.26 -3.57 -0.48
N ALA A 300 -13.94 -3.63 -0.33
CA ALA A 300 -13.10 -2.45 -0.12
C ALA A 300 -13.24 -1.46 -1.29
N LYS A 301 -13.25 -1.94 -2.54
CA LYS A 301 -13.47 -1.13 -3.74
C LYS A 301 -14.82 -0.45 -3.77
N LYS A 302 -15.89 -1.16 -3.42
CA LYS A 302 -17.23 -0.59 -3.34
C LYS A 302 -17.29 0.53 -2.29
N GLU A 303 -16.77 0.28 -1.09
CA GLU A 303 -16.78 1.25 0.01
C GLU A 303 -15.95 2.49 -0.32
N ALA A 304 -14.72 2.31 -0.81
CA ALA A 304 -13.85 3.41 -1.18
C ALA A 304 -14.37 4.22 -2.38
N SER A 305 -14.97 3.57 -3.38
CA SER A 305 -15.60 4.28 -4.51
C SER A 305 -16.82 5.10 -4.07
N ALA A 306 -17.59 4.62 -3.10
CA ALA A 306 -18.74 5.34 -2.54
C ALA A 306 -18.32 6.57 -1.69
N MET A 307 -17.04 6.70 -1.33
CA MET A 307 -16.51 7.90 -0.68
C MET A 307 -16.18 9.02 -1.67
N ILE A 308 -16.04 8.71 -2.96
CA ILE A 308 -15.66 9.68 -4.00
C ILE A 308 -16.92 10.33 -4.55
N LEU A 309 -17.00 11.65 -4.40
CA LEU A 309 -18.13 12.47 -4.84
C LEU A 309 -17.67 13.54 -5.82
N THR A 310 -18.55 13.91 -6.74
CA THR A 310 -18.34 15.05 -7.65
C THR A 310 -19.18 16.24 -7.16
N PRO A 311 -18.57 17.22 -6.47
CA PRO A 311 -19.31 18.37 -5.95
C PRO A 311 -19.79 19.27 -7.10
N LYS A 312 -20.97 19.89 -6.96
CA LYS A 312 -21.52 20.79 -7.99
C LYS A 312 -21.00 22.22 -7.86
N ASN A 313 -20.63 22.62 -6.64
CA ASN A 313 -20.11 23.94 -6.31
C ASN A 313 -19.16 23.85 -5.09
N TYR A 314 -18.56 24.97 -4.72
CA TYR A 314 -17.59 25.01 -3.62
C TYR A 314 -18.20 24.75 -2.23
N GLU A 315 -19.48 25.06 -2.02
CA GLU A 315 -20.16 24.72 -0.76
C GLU A 315 -20.36 23.20 -0.62
N ASP A 316 -20.77 22.53 -1.70
CA ASP A 316 -20.82 21.06 -1.77
C ASP A 316 -19.44 20.45 -1.51
N PHE A 317 -18.38 21.04 -2.10
CA PHE A 317 -17.00 20.62 -1.86
C PHE A 317 -16.67 20.65 -0.37
N LYS A 318 -16.90 21.79 0.30
CA LYS A 318 -16.64 21.96 1.74
C LYS A 318 -17.46 20.99 2.59
N LYS A 319 -18.74 20.81 2.25
CA LYS A 319 -19.63 19.86 2.92
C LYS A 319 -19.08 18.44 2.81
N ASN A 320 -18.69 18.01 1.62
CA ASN A 320 -18.12 16.68 1.39
C ASN A 320 -16.86 16.45 2.23
N ILE A 321 -15.94 17.42 2.31
CA ILE A 321 -14.75 17.31 3.16
C ILE A 321 -15.12 17.17 4.65
N LYS A 322 -16.11 17.94 5.13
CA LYS A 322 -16.61 17.84 6.50
C LYS A 322 -17.25 16.48 6.79
N ASP A 323 -17.97 15.93 5.81
CA ASP A 323 -18.62 14.62 5.84
C ASP A 323 -17.64 13.45 5.59
N ARG A 324 -16.32 13.73 5.63
CA ARG A 324 -15.24 12.75 5.46
C ARG A 324 -15.31 12.01 4.11
N LYS A 325 -15.61 12.77 3.06
CA LYS A 325 -15.65 12.30 1.67
C LYS A 325 -14.48 12.85 0.86
N VAL A 326 -14.24 12.20 -0.27
CA VAL A 326 -13.24 12.59 -1.26
C VAL A 326 -13.97 13.35 -2.36
N ASN A 327 -13.44 14.51 -2.75
CA ASN A 327 -13.97 15.25 -3.89
C ASN A 327 -13.17 14.91 -5.14
N TYR A 328 -13.86 14.60 -6.23
CA TYR A 328 -13.31 14.53 -7.58
C TYR A 328 -13.87 15.69 -8.39
N CYS A 329 -13.04 16.66 -8.74
CA CYS A 329 -13.50 17.91 -9.33
C CYS A 329 -12.46 18.56 -10.24
N ALA A 330 -12.91 19.53 -11.03
CA ALA A 330 -12.05 20.31 -11.92
C ALA A 330 -11.27 21.39 -11.13
N HIS A 331 -10.00 21.57 -11.46
CA HIS A 331 -9.10 22.54 -10.83
C HIS A 331 -8.30 23.33 -11.88
N CYS A 332 -7.90 24.56 -11.56
CA CYS A 332 -7.25 25.49 -12.49
C CYS A 332 -5.71 25.37 -12.57
N GLY A 333 -5.10 24.37 -11.94
CA GLY A 333 -3.64 24.23 -11.91
C GLY A 333 -2.88 25.20 -10.99
N ASN A 334 -3.54 26.25 -10.47
CA ASN A 334 -2.85 27.31 -9.77
C ASN A 334 -2.57 26.98 -8.29
N ASP A 335 -1.30 27.10 -7.87
CA ASP A 335 -0.83 26.83 -6.51
C ASP A 335 -1.50 27.68 -5.42
N ALA A 336 -1.83 28.94 -5.70
CA ALA A 336 -2.53 29.81 -4.76
C ALA A 336 -3.98 29.36 -4.56
N CYS A 337 -4.60 28.79 -5.60
CA CYS A 337 -5.93 28.23 -5.51
C CYS A 337 -5.93 26.96 -4.66
N GLU A 338 -4.95 26.08 -4.85
CA GLU A 338 -4.75 24.89 -4.02
C GLU A 338 -4.50 25.25 -2.56
N LEU A 339 -3.70 26.29 -2.29
CA LEU A 339 -3.45 26.78 -0.92
C LEU A 339 -4.71 27.29 -0.24
N ALA A 340 -5.50 28.11 -0.94
CA ALA A 340 -6.75 28.64 -0.39
C ALA A 340 -7.72 27.50 0.00
N ILE A 341 -7.82 26.45 -0.83
CA ILE A 341 -8.63 25.26 -0.51
C ILE A 341 -8.08 24.57 0.75
N LYS A 342 -6.77 24.41 0.86
CA LYS A 342 -6.12 23.81 2.04
C LYS A 342 -6.39 24.60 3.31
N GLU A 343 -6.26 25.91 3.27
CA GLU A 343 -6.49 26.80 4.42
C GLU A 343 -7.94 26.75 4.90
N GLU A 344 -8.89 26.70 3.97
CA GLU A 344 -10.32 26.72 4.29
C GLU A 344 -10.88 25.34 4.71
N THR A 345 -10.26 24.23 4.28
CA THR A 345 -10.86 22.89 4.43
C THR A 345 -9.95 21.83 5.05
N ALA A 346 -8.65 22.11 5.14
CA ALA A 346 -7.55 21.16 5.40
C ALA A 346 -7.42 20.04 4.35
N ALA A 347 -8.14 20.11 3.23
CA ALA A 347 -7.98 19.17 2.12
C ALA A 347 -6.90 19.65 1.14
N THR A 348 -6.16 18.71 0.60
CA THR A 348 -5.07 18.95 -0.36
C THR A 348 -5.26 18.06 -1.58
N THR A 349 -4.67 18.44 -2.72
CA THR A 349 -4.78 17.62 -3.93
C THR A 349 -4.11 16.28 -3.71
N ARG A 350 -4.76 15.18 -4.07
CA ARG A 350 -4.22 13.83 -3.88
C ARG A 350 -3.55 13.37 -5.15
N ASN A 351 -4.31 13.15 -6.20
CA ASN A 351 -3.83 12.73 -7.50
C ASN A 351 -4.69 13.37 -8.60
N ILE A 352 -4.03 13.87 -9.64
CA ILE A 352 -4.61 14.05 -10.96
C ILE A 352 -4.67 12.65 -11.57
N PRO A 353 -5.85 12.11 -11.95
CA PRO A 353 -5.94 10.78 -12.56
C PRO A 353 -5.05 10.65 -13.80
N LEU A 354 -4.83 9.42 -14.26
CA LEU A 354 -4.12 9.17 -15.52
C LEU A 354 -5.10 9.12 -16.69
N GLY A 355 -4.61 9.48 -17.89
CA GLY A 355 -5.38 9.40 -19.13
C GLY A 355 -6.62 10.30 -19.16
N LYS A 356 -7.69 9.83 -19.81
CA LYS A 356 -8.91 10.62 -20.07
C LYS A 356 -9.62 11.12 -18.81
N GLU A 357 -9.42 10.45 -17.67
CA GLU A 357 -9.98 10.91 -16.40
C GLU A 357 -9.31 12.20 -15.90
N ALA A 358 -8.09 12.53 -16.35
CA ALA A 358 -7.48 13.82 -16.04
C ALA A 358 -8.15 15.00 -16.76
N GLU A 359 -8.81 14.74 -17.89
CA GLU A 359 -9.23 15.78 -18.82
C GLU A 359 -10.56 16.43 -18.39
N PRO A 360 -10.61 17.75 -18.19
CA PRO A 360 -11.86 18.44 -17.90
C PRO A 360 -12.71 18.50 -19.18
N LYS A 361 -14.02 18.25 -19.05
CA LYS A 361 -14.94 18.41 -20.18
C LYS A 361 -15.02 19.89 -20.59
N LYS A 362 -15.32 20.16 -21.85
CA LYS A 362 -15.47 21.53 -22.37
C LYS A 362 -16.45 22.33 -21.50
N GLY A 363 -16.01 23.51 -21.06
CA GLY A 363 -16.79 24.40 -20.19
C GLY A 363 -16.66 24.12 -18.69
N PHE A 364 -15.87 23.12 -18.27
CA PHE A 364 -15.59 22.92 -16.85
C PHE A 364 -14.70 24.04 -16.32
N VAL A 365 -15.07 24.54 -15.14
CA VAL A 365 -14.36 25.59 -14.42
C VAL A 365 -13.86 25.07 -13.08
N CYS A 366 -12.80 25.68 -12.56
CA CYS A 366 -12.24 25.35 -11.27
C CYS A 366 -13.29 25.49 -10.16
N ILE A 367 -13.40 24.44 -9.34
CA ILE A 367 -14.38 24.34 -8.25
C ILE A 367 -14.31 25.52 -7.26
N LYS A 368 -13.13 26.15 -7.13
CA LYS A 368 -12.89 27.24 -6.19
C LYS A 368 -12.96 28.62 -6.84
N CYS A 369 -12.21 28.86 -7.92
CA CYS A 369 -12.04 30.21 -8.46
C CYS A 369 -12.86 30.51 -9.72
N GLY A 370 -13.59 29.54 -10.27
CA GLY A 370 -14.44 29.72 -11.45
C GLY A 370 -13.70 29.99 -12.77
N LYS A 371 -12.36 30.03 -12.76
CA LYS A 371 -11.54 30.11 -13.98
C LYS A 371 -11.56 28.79 -14.75
N ALA A 372 -11.13 28.79 -16.00
CA ALA A 372 -10.99 27.57 -16.80
C ALA A 372 -10.20 26.50 -16.05
N ALA A 373 -10.71 25.26 -16.06
CA ALA A 373 -10.02 24.14 -15.44
C ALA A 373 -8.92 23.60 -16.37
N GLU A 374 -7.80 23.23 -15.78
CA GLU A 374 -6.68 22.57 -16.47
C GLU A 374 -6.82 21.05 -16.41
N TYR A 375 -7.24 20.53 -15.26
CA TYR A 375 -7.37 19.09 -15.04
C TYR A 375 -8.47 18.76 -14.01
N MET A 376 -8.91 17.51 -14.04
CA MET A 376 -9.67 16.88 -12.97
C MET A 376 -8.71 16.34 -11.91
N VAL A 377 -9.08 16.41 -10.63
CA VAL A 377 -8.21 16.01 -9.51
C VAL A 377 -9.02 15.54 -8.31
N TYR A 378 -8.44 14.63 -7.54
CA TYR A 378 -8.96 14.23 -6.23
C TYR A 378 -8.50 15.18 -5.13
N PHE A 379 -9.41 15.59 -4.25
CA PHE A 379 -9.14 16.31 -3.02
C PHE A 379 -9.65 15.52 -1.81
N ALA A 380 -8.83 15.44 -0.77
CA ALA A 380 -9.22 14.84 0.50
C ALA A 380 -8.35 15.40 1.62
N ARG A 381 -8.81 15.21 2.86
CA ARG A 381 -7.91 15.27 4.02
C ARG A 381 -6.99 14.04 3.99
N ALA A 382 -5.76 14.18 4.43
CA ALA A 382 -4.76 13.11 4.37
C ALA A 382 -4.11 12.82 5.73
N TYR A 383 -3.39 11.71 5.78
CA TYR A 383 -2.60 11.24 6.94
C TYR A 383 -1.20 11.87 7.07
#